data_AF-A0A966QZB7-F1
#
_entry.id   AF-A0A966QZB7-F1
#
_cell.length_a   1.000
_cell.length_b   1.000
_cell.length_c   1.000
_cell.angle_alpha   90.00
_cell.angle_beta   90.00
_cell.angle_gamma   90.00
#
_symmetry.space_group_name_H-M   'P 1'
#
loop_
_entity.id
_entity.type
_entity.pdbx_description
1 polymer ?
#
loop_
_entity_poly.entity_id
_entity_poly.type
_entity_poly.pdbx_seq_one_letter_code
_entity_poly.pdbx_strand_id
1 'polypeptide(L)'
;MSRYRSLVADLRAQQVEVNRALFAQIQLERGNGNNGGYPYADYAFSMIPWGCGPGEGPDRWGYCTRQCVSYAAWAVERSGRQAPLYYGNAKNWVNAAPDAWQYNSPQAGDVGVLTGGSFGHVVYVETVYNNGTMRISQYNAQVSGEYSEATVSTNFANKYIRFP
;
A
#
# COMPACT_ATOMS: atom_id res chain seq x y z
N MET A 1 0.93 -10.04 -30.98
CA MET A 1 0.84 -10.29 -29.51
C MET A 1 -0.13 -9.26 -28.92
N SER A 2 -1.20 -9.75 -28.29
CA SER A 2 -2.50 -9.08 -28.03
C SER A 2 -2.45 -7.72 -27.31
N ARG A 3 -3.37 -6.81 -27.69
CA ARG A 3 -3.75 -5.53 -27.06
C ARG A 3 -3.80 -5.57 -25.53
N TYR A 4 -4.14 -6.72 -24.96
CA TYR A 4 -4.12 -6.96 -23.52
C TYR A 4 -2.73 -6.79 -22.89
N ARG A 5 -1.67 -7.35 -23.50
CA ARG A 5 -0.31 -7.26 -22.95
C ARG A 5 0.19 -5.82 -22.94
N SER A 6 -0.12 -5.06 -24.00
CA SER A 6 0.19 -3.62 -24.07
C SER A 6 -0.53 -2.85 -22.97
N LEU A 7 -1.85 -3.07 -22.78
CA LEU A 7 -2.59 -2.43 -21.70
C LEU A 7 -2.01 -2.72 -20.30
N VAL A 8 -1.64 -3.98 -20.02
CA VAL A 8 -1.01 -4.34 -18.75
C VAL A 8 0.32 -3.61 -18.57
N ALA A 9 1.14 -3.53 -19.62
CA ALA A 9 2.41 -2.81 -19.58
C ALA A 9 2.19 -1.30 -19.33
N ASP A 10 1.20 -0.70 -19.99
CA ASP A 10 0.89 0.73 -19.87
C ASP A 10 0.41 1.08 -18.45
N LEU A 11 -0.47 0.26 -17.86
CA LEU A 11 -0.96 0.47 -16.48
C LEU A 11 0.18 0.35 -15.46
N ARG A 12 1.07 -0.63 -15.65
CA ARG A 12 2.27 -0.79 -14.81
C ARG A 12 3.21 0.40 -14.97
N ALA A 13 3.48 0.84 -16.20
CA ALA A 13 4.36 1.96 -16.48
C ALA A 13 3.83 3.26 -15.86
N GLN A 14 2.52 3.51 -15.95
CA GLN A 14 1.90 4.66 -15.29
C GLN A 14 2.06 4.60 -13.77
N GLN A 15 1.88 3.41 -13.16
CA GLN A 15 2.08 3.28 -11.71
C GLN A 15 3.55 3.46 -11.31
N VAL A 16 4.48 2.89 -12.07
CA VAL A 16 5.92 3.05 -11.83
C VAL A 16 6.32 4.52 -11.87
N GLU A 17 5.83 5.28 -12.85
CA GLU A 17 6.13 6.70 -12.98
C GLU A 17 5.67 7.50 -11.76
N VAL A 18 4.41 7.32 -11.37
CA VAL A 18 3.85 8.03 -10.21
C VAL A 18 4.57 7.64 -8.92
N ASN A 19 4.82 6.35 -8.70
CA ASN A 19 5.54 5.90 -7.53
C ASN A 19 6.99 6.42 -7.51
N ARG A 20 7.67 6.43 -8.66
CA ARG A 20 9.02 6.98 -8.75
C ARG A 20 9.03 8.45 -8.34
N ALA A 21 8.09 9.26 -8.81
CA ALA A 21 7.98 10.66 -8.43
C ALA A 21 7.66 10.83 -6.93
N LEU A 22 6.72 10.04 -6.40
CA LEU A 22 6.34 10.07 -4.98
C LEU A 22 7.53 9.75 -4.05
N PHE A 23 8.32 8.74 -4.40
CA PHE A 23 9.42 8.25 -3.58
C PHE A 23 10.80 8.83 -3.96
N ALA A 24 10.89 9.73 -4.95
CA ALA A 24 12.17 10.27 -5.42
C ALA A 24 12.97 11.01 -4.34
N GLN A 25 12.27 11.66 -3.40
CA GLN A 25 12.87 12.45 -2.31
C GLN A 25 12.70 11.76 -0.94
N ILE A 26 12.24 10.51 -0.94
CA ILE A 26 11.99 9.73 0.28
C ILE A 26 13.08 8.68 0.38
N GLN A 27 13.79 8.66 1.52
CA GLN A 27 14.71 7.59 1.81
C GLN A 27 13.91 6.33 2.20
N LEU A 28 13.79 5.41 1.24
CA LEU A 28 13.23 4.08 1.49
C LEU A 28 14.25 3.20 2.19
N GLU A 29 13.87 2.65 3.33
CA GLU A 29 14.67 1.75 4.15
C GLU A 29 14.15 0.33 3.99
N ARG A 30 15.03 -0.68 3.89
CA ARG A 30 14.63 -2.10 3.77
C ARG A 30 14.03 -2.69 5.07
N GLY A 31 13.92 -1.90 6.13
CA GLY A 31 13.56 -2.36 7.47
C GLY A 31 14.59 -3.32 8.07
N ASN A 32 14.18 -4.12 9.05
CA ASN A 32 15.05 -5.05 9.78
C ASN A 32 15.17 -6.45 9.14
N GLY A 33 14.72 -6.63 7.90
CA GLY A 33 14.71 -7.91 7.20
C GLY A 33 13.57 -8.87 7.57
N ASN A 34 12.79 -8.59 8.63
CA ASN A 34 11.59 -9.38 8.98
C ASN A 34 10.32 -8.90 8.27
N ASN A 35 10.41 -7.90 7.39
CA ASN A 35 9.28 -7.37 6.61
C ASN A 35 8.07 -6.98 7.50
N GLY A 36 8.36 -6.46 8.70
CA GLY A 36 7.36 -6.16 9.73
C GLY A 36 6.71 -7.37 10.41
N GLY A 37 6.97 -8.60 9.95
CA GLY A 37 6.29 -9.83 10.33
C GLY A 37 5.21 -10.29 9.33
N TYR A 38 5.17 -9.69 8.14
CA TYR A 38 4.16 -9.99 7.12
C TYR A 38 4.26 -11.44 6.63
N PRO A 39 3.18 -12.25 6.72
CA PRO A 39 3.24 -13.70 6.55
C PRO A 39 3.43 -14.18 5.11
N TYR A 40 3.30 -13.31 4.12
CA TYR A 40 3.42 -13.66 2.70
C TYR A 40 4.65 -13.02 2.04
N ALA A 41 5.69 -12.70 2.83
CA ALA A 41 6.90 -12.03 2.33
C ALA A 41 7.66 -12.87 1.28
N ASP A 42 7.56 -14.20 1.35
CA ASP A 42 8.21 -15.18 0.49
C ASP A 42 7.34 -15.67 -0.69
N TYR A 43 6.10 -15.18 -0.80
CA TYR A 43 5.18 -15.57 -1.88
C TYR A 43 5.57 -14.93 -3.21
N ALA A 44 4.96 -15.42 -4.31
CA ALA A 44 5.17 -14.80 -5.61
C ALA A 44 4.60 -13.38 -5.65
N PHE A 45 5.05 -12.60 -6.64
CA PHE A 45 4.63 -11.23 -6.86
C PHE A 45 4.58 -10.91 -8.35
N SER A 46 3.51 -10.22 -8.76
CA SER A 46 3.37 -9.60 -10.06
C SER A 46 2.36 -8.46 -9.98
N MET A 47 2.37 -7.58 -10.98
CA MET A 47 1.43 -6.45 -11.09
C MET A 47 0.36 -6.73 -12.14
N ILE A 48 -0.24 -7.91 -12.13
CA ILE A 48 -1.27 -8.27 -13.12
C ILE A 48 -2.58 -7.55 -12.75
N PRO A 49 -3.20 -6.80 -13.68
CA PRO A 49 -4.52 -6.24 -13.46
C PRO A 49 -5.59 -7.35 -13.44
N TRP A 50 -6.66 -7.14 -12.67
CA TRP A 50 -7.87 -8.00 -12.63
C TRP A 50 -7.71 -9.36 -11.95
N GLY A 51 -6.71 -9.54 -11.10
CA GLY A 51 -6.54 -10.74 -10.29
C GLY A 51 -5.10 -10.91 -9.81
N CYS A 52 -4.83 -12.07 -9.26
CA CYS A 52 -3.50 -12.44 -8.77
C CYS A 52 -2.78 -13.35 -9.77
N GLY A 53 -1.48 -13.15 -9.90
CA GLY A 53 -0.64 -14.02 -10.73
C GLY A 53 -0.47 -15.42 -10.14
N PRO A 54 0.13 -16.36 -10.90
CA PRO A 54 0.44 -17.69 -10.40
C PRO A 54 1.33 -17.63 -9.14
N GLY A 55 0.90 -18.29 -8.06
CA GLY A 55 1.63 -18.33 -6.78
C GLY A 55 1.48 -17.06 -5.92
N GLU A 56 0.67 -16.11 -6.36
CA GLU A 56 0.18 -15.01 -5.51
C GLU A 56 -1.12 -15.44 -4.83
N GLY A 57 -1.71 -14.51 -4.05
CA GLY A 57 -3.03 -14.64 -3.42
C GLY A 57 -4.21 -14.97 -4.36
N PRO A 58 -5.46 -14.74 -3.94
CA PRO A 58 -5.85 -13.85 -2.87
C PRO A 58 -5.46 -14.38 -1.49
N ASP A 59 -4.94 -13.47 -0.65
CA ASP A 59 -4.79 -13.70 0.78
C ASP A 59 -6.16 -13.67 1.49
N ARG A 60 -6.16 -13.85 2.82
CA ARG A 60 -7.39 -13.85 3.62
C ARG A 60 -8.16 -12.52 3.64
N TRP A 61 -7.55 -11.40 3.22
CA TRP A 61 -8.22 -10.10 3.11
C TRP A 61 -8.73 -9.81 1.69
N GLY A 62 -8.47 -10.72 0.74
CA GLY A 62 -8.92 -10.63 -0.64
C GLY A 62 -7.96 -9.92 -1.58
N TYR A 63 -6.69 -9.75 -1.20
CA TYR A 63 -5.68 -9.07 -2.02
C TYR A 63 -4.59 -10.02 -2.50
N CYS A 64 -3.93 -9.67 -3.60
CA CYS A 64 -2.76 -10.41 -4.05
C CYS A 64 -1.59 -10.14 -3.09
N THR A 65 -0.89 -11.21 -2.71
CA THR A 65 0.24 -11.18 -1.80
C THR A 65 1.33 -10.22 -2.28
N ARG A 66 2.06 -9.64 -1.32
CA ARG A 66 3.16 -8.67 -1.56
C ARG A 66 2.74 -7.37 -2.25
N GLN A 67 1.44 -7.13 -2.42
CA GLN A 67 0.91 -5.83 -2.81
C GLN A 67 0.79 -4.89 -1.60
N CYS A 68 0.79 -3.58 -1.87
CA CYS A 68 0.60 -2.55 -0.82
C CYS A 68 -0.69 -2.78 -0.01
N VAL A 69 -1.79 -3.07 -0.69
CA VAL A 69 -3.11 -3.31 -0.09
C VAL A 69 -3.15 -4.56 0.79
N SER A 70 -2.45 -5.62 0.39
CA SER A 70 -2.32 -6.86 1.17
C SER A 70 -1.57 -6.61 2.47
N TYR A 71 -0.41 -5.94 2.38
CA TYR A 71 0.36 -5.58 3.56
C TYR A 71 -0.40 -4.62 4.49
N ALA A 72 -1.05 -3.59 3.94
CA ALA A 72 -1.81 -2.63 4.75
C ALA A 72 -2.98 -3.31 5.48
N ALA A 73 -3.71 -4.21 4.82
CA ALA A 73 -4.79 -4.96 5.46
C ALA A 73 -4.28 -5.84 6.61
N TRP A 74 -3.16 -6.53 6.39
CA TRP A 74 -2.48 -7.28 7.43
C TRP A 74 -2.00 -6.40 8.60
N ALA A 75 -1.38 -5.26 8.31
CA ALA A 75 -0.82 -4.38 9.34
C ALA A 75 -1.92 -3.77 10.22
N VAL A 76 -3.08 -3.43 9.62
CA VAL A 76 -4.28 -3.03 10.35
C VAL A 76 -4.75 -4.16 11.28
N GLU A 77 -4.86 -5.38 10.78
CA GLU A 77 -5.27 -6.52 11.64
C GLU A 77 -4.27 -6.81 12.75
N ARG A 78 -2.97 -6.76 12.45
CA ARG A 78 -1.87 -6.93 13.42
C ARG A 78 -1.98 -5.91 14.55
N SER A 79 -2.48 -4.71 14.26
CA SER A 79 -2.68 -3.66 15.28
C SER A 79 -3.88 -3.91 16.21
N GLY A 80 -4.69 -4.95 15.93
CA GLY A 80 -5.94 -5.26 16.63
C GLY A 80 -7.16 -4.55 16.06
N ARG A 81 -7.03 -3.81 14.95
CA ARG A 81 -8.11 -3.12 14.25
C ARG A 81 -8.75 -4.01 13.19
N GLN A 82 -9.97 -3.67 12.78
CA GLN A 82 -10.68 -4.39 11.73
C GLN A 82 -9.98 -4.23 10.38
N ALA A 83 -9.53 -5.36 9.81
CA ALA A 83 -8.89 -5.37 8.51
C ALA A 83 -9.86 -4.93 7.39
N PRO A 84 -9.42 -4.08 6.43
CA PRO A 84 -10.18 -3.79 5.21
C PRO A 84 -10.23 -5.01 4.29
N LEU A 85 -11.43 -5.53 4.04
CA LEU A 85 -11.62 -6.70 3.18
C LEU A 85 -12.15 -6.28 1.81
N TYR A 86 -11.52 -6.73 0.73
CA TYR A 86 -12.01 -6.57 -0.65
C TYR A 86 -12.24 -5.13 -1.13
N TYR A 87 -11.48 -4.13 -0.63
CA TYR A 87 -11.59 -2.73 -1.08
C TYR A 87 -10.96 -2.48 -2.46
N GLY A 88 -10.36 -3.51 -3.06
CA GLY A 88 -9.71 -3.46 -4.36
C GLY A 88 -8.39 -2.70 -4.34
N ASN A 89 -8.08 -2.01 -5.44
CA ASN A 89 -6.85 -1.23 -5.59
C ASN A 89 -6.76 -0.10 -4.55
N ALA A 90 -5.54 0.27 -4.18
CA ALA A 90 -5.25 1.28 -3.17
C ALA A 90 -6.05 2.58 -3.34
N LYS A 91 -6.11 3.14 -4.56
CA LYS A 91 -6.84 4.38 -4.82
C LYS A 91 -8.36 4.30 -4.56
N ASN A 92 -8.93 3.08 -4.53
CA ASN A 92 -10.35 2.88 -4.31
C ASN A 92 -10.71 2.85 -2.82
N TRP A 93 -9.73 2.76 -1.92
CA TRP A 93 -9.99 2.65 -0.48
C TRP A 93 -10.70 3.87 0.09
N VAL A 94 -10.45 5.07 -0.46
CA VAL A 94 -11.20 6.30 -0.09
C VAL A 94 -12.66 6.29 -0.54
N ASN A 95 -13.05 5.41 -1.47
CA ASN A 95 -14.44 5.24 -1.87
C ASN A 95 -15.12 4.08 -1.13
N ALA A 96 -14.34 3.08 -0.70
CA ALA A 96 -14.84 1.90 -0.01
C ALA A 96 -14.97 2.11 1.51
N ALA A 97 -14.08 2.91 2.11
CA ALA A 97 -14.13 3.22 3.53
C ALA A 97 -15.23 4.25 3.85
N PRO A 98 -15.97 4.09 4.96
CA PRO A 98 -16.93 5.10 5.43
C PRO A 98 -16.26 6.47 5.61
N ASP A 99 -16.95 7.55 5.24
CA ASP A 99 -16.45 8.92 5.40
C ASP A 99 -16.07 9.25 6.85
N ALA A 100 -16.79 8.67 7.82
CA ALA A 100 -16.52 8.84 9.24
C ALA A 100 -15.15 8.29 9.68
N TRP A 101 -14.52 7.44 8.87
CA TRP A 101 -13.19 6.87 9.12
C TRP A 101 -12.08 7.63 8.38
N GLN A 102 -12.43 8.65 7.58
CA GLN A 102 -11.49 9.38 6.74
C GLN A 102 -11.04 10.69 7.39
N TYR A 103 -9.74 10.86 7.52
CA TYR A 103 -9.09 11.99 8.18
C TYR A 103 -8.05 12.64 7.27
N ASN A 104 -7.78 13.93 7.51
CA ASN A 104 -6.68 14.66 6.88
C ASN A 104 -5.40 14.63 7.73
N SER A 105 -5.53 14.33 9.03
CA SER A 105 -4.40 14.18 9.96
C SER A 105 -4.19 12.70 10.28
N PRO A 106 -2.94 12.21 10.24
CA PRO A 106 -2.64 10.83 10.56
C PRO A 106 -2.62 10.57 12.07
N GLN A 107 -2.90 9.33 12.43
CA GLN A 107 -2.58 8.71 13.73
C GLN A 107 -1.84 7.39 13.49
N ALA A 108 -1.07 6.93 14.48
CA ALA A 108 -0.58 5.56 14.50
C ALA A 108 -1.72 4.54 14.30
N GLY A 109 -1.49 3.59 13.41
CA GLY A 109 -2.46 2.58 12.98
C GLY A 109 -3.37 2.98 11.82
N ASP A 110 -3.30 4.24 11.36
CA ASP A 110 -4.07 4.66 10.18
C ASP A 110 -3.39 4.15 8.90
N VAL A 111 -4.18 4.04 7.83
CA VAL A 111 -3.66 3.77 6.49
C VAL A 111 -3.69 5.05 5.67
N GLY A 112 -2.51 5.50 5.23
CA GLY A 112 -2.38 6.60 4.28
C GLY A 112 -2.65 6.14 2.86
N VAL A 113 -3.59 6.78 2.17
CA VAL A 113 -3.96 6.48 0.78
C VAL A 113 -3.39 7.53 -0.17
N LEU A 114 -2.65 7.07 -1.17
CA LEU A 114 -2.18 7.85 -2.32
C LEU A 114 -2.96 7.41 -3.56
N THR A 115 -3.70 8.32 -4.17
CA THR A 115 -4.64 7.97 -5.27
C THR A 115 -4.03 8.04 -6.66
N GLY A 116 -2.76 8.48 -6.77
CA GLY A 116 -2.08 8.68 -8.05
C GLY A 116 -1.76 7.37 -8.78
N GLY A 117 -1.80 7.43 -10.12
CA GLY A 117 -1.49 6.31 -11.00
C GLY A 117 -2.69 5.39 -11.27
N SER A 118 -2.41 4.25 -11.90
CA SER A 118 -3.44 3.28 -12.29
C SER A 118 -4.12 2.64 -11.09
N PHE A 119 -3.34 2.27 -10.07
CA PHE A 119 -3.75 1.49 -8.91
C PHE A 119 -3.76 2.30 -7.60
N GLY A 120 -3.00 3.40 -7.52
CA GLY A 120 -2.73 4.08 -6.25
C GLY A 120 -1.67 3.35 -5.43
N HIS A 121 -1.47 3.83 -4.21
CA HIS A 121 -0.61 3.21 -3.22
C HIS A 121 -1.19 3.41 -1.81
N VAL A 122 -0.97 2.46 -0.91
CA VAL A 122 -1.34 2.60 0.51
C VAL A 122 -0.13 2.33 1.38
N VAL A 123 -0.03 3.05 2.48
CA VAL A 123 1.03 2.91 3.49
C VAL A 123 0.40 2.79 4.88
N TYR A 124 1.00 2.00 5.75
CA TYR A 124 0.56 1.89 7.14
C TYR A 124 1.36 2.86 8.01
N VAL A 125 0.68 3.63 8.86
CA VAL A 125 1.30 4.60 9.76
C VAL A 125 1.74 3.91 11.05
N GLU A 126 3.04 3.69 11.22
CA GLU A 126 3.61 3.06 12.41
C GLU A 126 3.68 4.05 13.59
N THR A 127 4.04 5.31 13.33
CA THR A 127 4.15 6.34 14.38
C THR A 127 3.99 7.73 13.78
N VAL A 128 3.38 8.67 14.53
CA VAL A 128 3.33 10.10 14.18
C VAL A 128 4.18 10.86 15.20
N TYR A 129 5.07 11.72 14.70
CA TYR A 129 6.00 12.50 15.51
C TYR A 129 5.54 13.95 15.68
N ASN A 130 5.94 14.59 16.79
CA ASN A 130 5.56 15.96 17.11
C ASN A 130 6.14 17.03 16.13
N ASN A 131 7.11 16.66 15.30
CA ASN A 131 7.75 17.55 14.33
C ASN A 131 7.04 17.57 12.96
N GLY A 132 5.82 17.02 12.86
CA GLY A 132 5.03 17.01 11.62
C GLY A 132 5.45 15.91 10.63
N THR A 133 6.26 14.95 11.06
CA THR A 133 6.62 13.75 10.28
C THR A 133 5.97 12.49 10.87
N MET A 134 5.99 11.40 10.12
CA MET A 134 5.50 10.10 10.54
C MET A 134 6.38 8.98 10.00
N ARG A 135 6.47 7.88 10.75
CA ARG A 135 7.05 6.62 10.28
C ARG A 135 5.98 5.80 9.60
N ILE A 136 6.28 5.35 8.39
CA ILE A 136 5.41 4.45 7.63
C ILE A 136 6.11 3.14 7.32
N SER A 137 5.32 2.08 7.17
CA SER A 137 5.71 0.79 6.64
C SER A 137 4.81 0.44 5.46
N GLN A 138 5.36 -0.15 4.41
CA GLN A 138 4.61 -0.49 3.21
C GLN A 138 5.29 -1.58 2.38
N TYR A 139 4.54 -2.08 1.41
CA TYR A 139 5.05 -2.97 0.37
C TYR A 139 4.87 -2.36 -0.99
N ASN A 140 5.79 -2.72 -1.88
CA ASN A 140 5.65 -2.49 -3.31
C ASN A 140 5.66 -1.01 -3.73
N ALA A 141 6.30 -0.13 -2.96
CA ALA A 141 6.54 1.27 -3.38
C ALA A 141 7.21 1.34 -4.75
N GLN A 142 8.23 0.53 -5.02
CA GLN A 142 8.96 0.56 -6.29
C GLN A 142 8.41 -0.42 -7.33
N VAL A 143 7.20 -0.96 -7.14
CA VAL A 143 6.60 -1.94 -8.05
C VAL A 143 7.42 -3.25 -8.13
N SER A 144 8.19 -3.55 -7.08
CA SER A 144 9.11 -4.69 -6.94
C SER A 144 8.60 -5.80 -6.00
N GLY A 145 7.48 -5.60 -5.32
CA GLY A 145 6.95 -6.53 -4.32
C GLY A 145 7.78 -6.61 -3.04
N GLU A 146 8.60 -5.58 -2.77
CA GLU A 146 9.49 -5.53 -1.61
C GLU A 146 8.90 -4.67 -0.48
N TYR A 147 9.22 -5.05 0.75
CA TYR A 147 8.97 -4.24 1.93
C TYR A 147 9.88 -3.02 1.96
N SER A 148 9.34 -1.89 2.42
CA SER A 148 10.17 -0.78 2.86
C SER A 148 9.47 0.07 3.91
N GLU A 149 10.28 0.78 4.67
CA GLU A 149 9.86 1.80 5.63
C GLU A 149 10.41 3.15 5.21
N ALA A 150 9.79 4.23 5.70
CA ALA A 150 10.30 5.57 5.49
C ALA A 150 9.77 6.53 6.55
N THR A 151 10.52 7.60 6.78
CA THR A 151 10.01 8.77 7.50
C THR A 151 9.57 9.82 6.48
N VAL A 152 8.30 10.23 6.55
CA VAL A 152 7.68 11.14 5.58
C VAL A 152 6.92 12.25 6.30
N SER A 153 6.59 13.33 5.59
CA SER A 153 5.70 14.37 6.12
C SER A 153 4.30 13.82 6.39
N THR A 154 3.62 14.34 7.40
CA THR A 154 2.21 14.04 7.68
C THR A 154 1.25 14.45 6.56
N ASN A 155 1.69 15.26 5.58
CA ASN A 155 0.92 15.59 4.38
C ASN A 155 1.24 14.68 3.17
N PHE A 156 1.93 13.56 3.37
CA PHE A 156 2.35 12.67 2.29
C PHE A 156 1.18 11.99 1.56
N ALA A 157 0.14 11.57 2.29
CA ALA A 157 -1.03 10.89 1.72
C ALA A 157 -2.17 11.87 1.39
N ASN A 158 -3.03 11.51 0.44
CA ASN A 158 -4.23 12.29 0.11
C ASN A 158 -5.29 12.22 1.21
N LYS A 159 -5.39 11.07 1.87
CA LYS A 159 -6.29 10.78 2.99
C LYS A 159 -5.68 9.73 3.93
N TYR A 160 -6.12 9.76 5.18
CA TYR A 160 -5.84 8.72 6.17
C TYR A 160 -7.14 8.02 6.55
N ILE A 161 -7.15 6.68 6.52
CA ILE A 161 -8.28 5.87 6.94
C ILE A 161 -7.97 5.26 8.30
N ARG A 162 -8.83 5.52 9.28
CA ARG A 162 -8.75 4.96 10.63
C ARG A 162 -9.77 3.84 10.78
N PHE A 163 -9.27 2.61 10.73
CA PHE A 163 -10.09 1.43 10.97
C PHE A 163 -10.44 1.30 12.46
N PRO A 164 -11.66 0.86 12.80
CA PRO A 164 -12.10 0.67 14.18
C PRO A 164 -11.40 -0.52 14.86
#